data_AF-A0A6F9BQ34-F1
#
_entry.id   AF-A0A6F9BQ34-F1
#
_cell.length_a   1.000
_cell.length_b   1.000
_cell.length_c   1.000
_cell.angle_alpha   90.00
_cell.angle_beta   90.00
_cell.angle_gamma   90.00
#
_symmetry.space_group_name_H-M   'P 1'
#
loop_
_entity.id
_entity.type
_entity.pdbx_description
1 polymer ?
#
loop_
_entity_poly.entity_id
_entity_poly.type
_entity_poly.pdbx_seq_one_letter_code
_entity_poly.pdbx_strand_id
1 'polypeptide(L)'
;MLSQSPITATQMSLMPTDSRRWNQRGKKMKKSDPPPKGMYSLIFGPCTCAIKHSGAGEFGRDVLRRETIQITLVYLPWGLIWINTTVMDIFHSWGVEVAVHLQTQYGHYEGWFSLASTVADLHTTFFCFFPVWFYLRRDVGVKLIWVAVIGDWLNLVMKWVLFGERPYWWVHDTRFYGKDPAPALKQFPITCETGPGSPSGHAMGSAGVWYVMITAVFSVAAERRFPPILYNFLQVGLWMLLCTVELLVCMSRVYMAAHFPHQVISGVITGIMVAEVFSRVQWIYRASLKKYFYTTLFLLSFAVGFYELLKALGVDLLWTLEKAQKWCVRAEWVHMDSTPFASLLRNMGTLFGLGLGLHSPLYTESKKSSIPFRVGCITVSLLLLQVLDGLTFSSRDQAMFYVLSF
;
A
#
# COMPACT_ATOMS: atom_id res chain seq x y z
N MET A 1 -30.50 -38.12 -34.28
CA MET A 1 -30.30 -36.65 -34.36
C MET A 1 -31.51 -35.97 -33.74
N LEU A 2 -31.42 -35.68 -32.45
CA LEU A 2 -32.40 -35.03 -31.57
C LEU A 2 -31.52 -34.43 -30.45
N SER A 3 -31.73 -33.28 -29.83
CA SER A 3 -32.74 -32.23 -29.89
C SER A 3 -32.33 -31.21 -28.79
N GLN A 4 -32.56 -29.93 -29.07
CA GLN A 4 -32.90 -28.86 -28.12
C GLN A 4 -31.85 -28.12 -27.26
N SER A 5 -32.06 -26.80 -27.33
CA SER A 5 -31.46 -25.63 -26.69
C SER A 5 -32.08 -25.36 -25.28
N PRO A 6 -31.87 -24.19 -24.62
CA PRO A 6 -31.27 -24.07 -23.29
C PRO A 6 -32.25 -23.69 -22.15
N ILE A 7 -31.82 -23.80 -20.88
CA ILE A 7 -32.54 -23.25 -19.72
C ILE A 7 -31.58 -22.56 -18.74
N THR A 8 -32.00 -21.37 -18.33
CA THR A 8 -31.43 -20.39 -17.40
C THR A 8 -31.59 -20.77 -15.91
N ALA A 9 -30.66 -20.26 -15.11
CA ALA A 9 -30.67 -19.87 -13.69
C ALA A 9 -31.71 -20.44 -12.68
N THR A 10 -31.18 -20.70 -11.47
CA THR A 10 -31.83 -20.66 -10.14
C THR A 10 -32.29 -22.00 -9.56
N GLN A 11 -31.44 -22.62 -8.73
CA GLN A 11 -31.77 -23.23 -7.41
C GLN A 11 -30.65 -24.19 -6.98
N MET A 12 -29.84 -23.78 -6.00
CA MET A 12 -29.49 -24.61 -4.83
C MET A 12 -28.63 -23.77 -3.88
N SER A 13 -29.32 -22.94 -3.09
CA SER A 13 -28.88 -22.66 -1.73
C SER A 13 -29.34 -23.83 -0.87
N LEU A 14 -28.42 -24.45 -0.10
CA LEU A 14 -28.58 -25.07 1.23
C LEU A 14 -27.64 -26.29 1.45
N MET A 15 -26.81 -26.16 2.50
CA MET A 15 -26.10 -27.20 3.30
C MET A 15 -24.67 -27.63 2.89
N PRO A 16 -23.84 -28.15 3.82
CA PRO A 16 -23.31 -27.50 5.03
C PRO A 16 -21.76 -27.67 5.14
N THR A 17 -21.15 -26.95 6.08
CA THR A 17 -19.76 -27.13 6.53
C THR A 17 -19.48 -28.56 6.99
N ASP A 18 -18.65 -29.32 6.27
CA ASP A 18 -18.05 -30.55 6.81
C ASP A 18 -16.74 -30.93 6.09
N SER A 19 -15.63 -30.91 6.84
CA SER A 19 -14.30 -31.32 6.40
C SER A 19 -14.22 -32.84 6.19
N ARG A 20 -14.33 -33.33 4.94
CA ARG A 20 -14.17 -34.77 4.63
C ARG A 20 -13.24 -35.03 3.45
N ARG A 21 -12.13 -35.75 3.72
CA ARG A 21 -11.12 -36.23 2.77
C ARG A 21 -11.68 -37.33 1.86
N TRP A 22 -11.46 -37.21 0.55
CA TRP A 22 -11.75 -38.22 -0.46
C TRP A 22 -10.43 -38.73 -1.05
N ASN A 23 -10.38 -40.01 -1.48
CA ASN A 23 -9.23 -40.51 -2.23
C ASN A 23 -9.35 -40.23 -3.74
N GLN A 24 -8.25 -40.39 -4.49
CA GLN A 24 -8.17 -40.11 -5.94
C GLN A 24 -9.09 -40.97 -6.83
N ARG A 25 -9.88 -41.89 -6.26
CA ARG A 25 -10.91 -42.67 -6.96
C ARG A 25 -12.32 -42.46 -6.40
N GLY A 26 -12.55 -41.37 -5.67
CA GLY A 26 -13.90 -40.91 -5.31
C GLY A 26 -14.65 -41.81 -4.32
N LYS A 27 -13.96 -42.57 -3.46
CA LYS A 27 -14.59 -43.36 -2.38
C LYS A 27 -14.37 -42.75 -1.01
N LYS A 28 -15.39 -42.83 -0.16
CA LYS A 28 -15.46 -42.29 1.22
C LYS A 28 -14.59 -43.12 2.17
N MET A 29 -13.59 -42.51 2.82
CA MET A 29 -12.75 -43.20 3.82
C MET A 29 -13.48 -43.31 5.17
N LYS A 30 -13.39 -44.47 5.84
CA LYS A 30 -13.93 -44.68 7.20
C LYS A 30 -12.86 -44.33 8.24
N LYS A 31 -13.29 -43.88 9.43
CA LYS A 31 -12.47 -43.25 10.49
C LYS A 31 -11.52 -44.20 11.24
N SER A 32 -11.20 -45.37 10.69
CA SER A 32 -10.43 -46.43 11.36
C SER A 32 -9.34 -47.08 10.49
N ASP A 33 -8.98 -46.49 9.35
CA ASP A 33 -7.94 -47.05 8.47
C ASP A 33 -6.55 -46.46 8.82
N PRO A 34 -5.50 -47.28 9.06
CA PRO A 34 -4.15 -46.79 9.31
C PRO A 34 -3.51 -46.23 8.02
N PRO A 35 -2.63 -45.20 8.12
CA PRO A 35 -1.95 -44.65 6.95
C PRO A 35 -0.98 -45.67 6.34
N PRO A 36 -0.86 -45.74 5.00
CA PRO A 36 0.04 -46.69 4.34
C PRO A 36 1.50 -46.39 4.69
N LYS A 37 2.20 -47.42 5.19
CA LYS A 37 3.63 -47.42 5.47
C LYS A 37 4.39 -47.67 4.16
N GLY A 38 5.34 -46.79 3.84
CA GLY A 38 6.37 -47.04 2.84
C GLY A 38 6.55 -45.92 1.84
N MET A 39 7.41 -44.96 2.15
CA MET A 39 8.41 -44.49 1.19
C MET A 39 9.56 -43.83 1.93
N TYR A 40 10.73 -44.45 1.78
CA TYR A 40 12.00 -44.05 2.35
C TYR A 40 12.49 -42.73 1.76
N SER A 41 13.23 -42.01 2.59
CA SER A 41 14.21 -40.97 2.27
C SER A 41 14.80 -41.07 0.86
N LEU A 42 14.58 -40.04 0.04
CA LEU A 42 15.41 -39.72 -1.13
C LEU A 42 15.80 -38.25 -1.06
N ILE A 43 17.05 -38.07 -0.62
CA ILE A 43 17.85 -36.85 -0.74
C ILE A 43 17.99 -36.56 -2.23
N PHE A 44 17.50 -35.41 -2.70
CA PHE A 44 17.81 -34.90 -4.03
C PHE A 44 18.78 -33.73 -3.89
N GLY A 45 20.03 -33.96 -4.32
CA GLY A 45 20.99 -32.90 -4.63
C GLY A 45 20.58 -32.10 -5.87
N PRO A 46 21.28 -31.00 -6.18
CA PRO A 46 20.87 -30.10 -7.25
C PRO A 46 21.07 -30.76 -8.63
N CYS A 47 19.96 -30.99 -9.34
CA CYS A 47 19.97 -31.31 -10.76
C CYS A 47 20.22 -30.03 -11.58
N THR A 48 21.37 -29.97 -12.26
CA THR A 48 21.63 -29.03 -13.34
C THR A 48 20.81 -29.43 -14.57
N CYS A 49 19.76 -28.67 -14.89
CA CYS A 49 19.05 -28.79 -16.17
C CYS A 49 19.74 -27.89 -17.20
N ALA A 50 20.53 -28.49 -18.10
CA ALA A 50 21.09 -27.80 -19.25
C ALA A 50 20.02 -27.66 -20.34
N ILE A 51 19.49 -26.45 -20.53
CA ILE A 51 18.65 -26.12 -21.69
C ILE A 51 19.58 -25.69 -22.82
N LYS A 52 19.68 -26.53 -23.86
CA LYS A 52 20.43 -26.24 -25.07
C LYS A 52 19.54 -25.44 -26.04
N HIS A 53 19.64 -24.11 -25.99
CA HIS A 53 19.12 -23.25 -27.07
C HIS A 53 20.20 -23.03 -28.13
N SER A 54 20.01 -23.65 -29.29
CA SER A 54 20.74 -23.32 -30.51
C SER A 54 20.06 -22.12 -31.19
N GLY A 55 20.80 -21.02 -31.37
CA GLY A 55 20.48 -19.95 -32.32
C GLY A 55 19.98 -18.64 -31.72
N ALA A 56 20.90 -17.73 -31.37
CA ALA A 56 20.78 -16.27 -31.54
C ALA A 56 22.04 -15.55 -30.97
N GLY A 57 22.71 -14.76 -31.82
CA GLY A 57 23.47 -13.53 -31.49
C GLY A 57 24.67 -13.58 -30.54
N GLU A 58 25.88 -13.39 -31.07
CA GLU A 58 27.08 -12.98 -30.31
C GLU A 58 26.97 -11.54 -29.80
N PHE A 59 26.36 -11.35 -28.63
CA PHE A 59 26.52 -10.10 -27.83
C PHE A 59 26.37 -10.29 -26.31
N GLY A 60 26.01 -11.49 -25.83
CA GLY A 60 25.71 -11.74 -24.41
C GLY A 60 26.59 -12.79 -23.71
N ARG A 61 27.72 -13.23 -24.32
CA ARG A 61 28.51 -14.36 -23.80
C ARG A 61 29.70 -14.00 -22.91
N ASP A 62 30.12 -12.74 -22.86
CA ASP A 62 31.32 -12.35 -22.11
C ASP A 62 31.05 -11.82 -20.68
N VAL A 63 29.79 -11.60 -20.29
CA VAL A 63 29.44 -11.14 -18.93
C VAL A 63 29.22 -12.29 -17.94
N LEU A 64 29.04 -13.53 -18.41
CA LEU A 64 28.62 -14.66 -17.56
C LEU A 64 29.74 -15.61 -17.11
N ARG A 65 31.03 -15.31 -17.39
CA ARG A 65 32.15 -16.23 -17.12
C ARG A 65 33.12 -15.81 -16.00
N ARG A 66 32.94 -14.67 -15.34
CA ARG A 66 33.79 -14.26 -14.21
C ARG A 66 33.05 -13.44 -13.16
N GLU A 67 32.16 -14.07 -12.39
CA GLU A 67 31.82 -13.54 -11.07
C GLU A 67 31.92 -14.64 -10.03
N THR A 68 33.02 -14.59 -9.27
CA THR A 68 33.12 -15.22 -7.96
C THR A 68 32.09 -14.52 -7.07
N ILE A 69 31.03 -15.22 -6.69
CA ILE A 69 30.01 -14.73 -5.76
C ILE A 69 30.71 -14.42 -4.42
N GLN A 70 31.04 -13.14 -4.21
CA GLN A 70 31.55 -12.63 -2.94
C GLN A 70 30.36 -12.39 -2.01
N ILE A 71 30.14 -13.32 -1.10
CA ILE A 71 29.20 -13.15 0.02
C ILE A 71 29.83 -12.16 0.99
N THR A 72 29.45 -10.89 0.92
CA THR A 72 29.80 -9.93 1.97
C THR A 72 28.83 -10.13 3.12
N LEU A 73 29.33 -10.64 4.25
CA LEU A 73 28.60 -10.73 5.52
C LEU A 73 28.34 -9.31 6.04
N VAL A 74 27.17 -8.74 5.70
CA VAL A 74 26.60 -7.63 6.45
C VAL A 74 25.71 -8.26 7.52
N TYR A 75 26.17 -8.24 8.77
CA TYR A 75 25.37 -8.63 9.92
C TYR A 75 24.18 -7.64 10.06
N LEU A 76 23.03 -8.02 9.52
CA LEU A 76 21.74 -7.45 9.92
C LEU A 76 21.14 -8.37 11.01
N PRO A 77 20.54 -7.83 12.08
CA PRO A 77 20.09 -8.62 13.23
C PRO A 77 18.88 -9.52 12.92
N TRP A 78 18.32 -9.47 11.71
CA TRP A 78 17.21 -10.29 11.27
C TRP A 78 17.70 -11.39 10.33
N GLY A 79 18.35 -12.40 10.90
CA GLY A 79 18.58 -13.65 10.21
C GLY A 79 17.23 -14.26 9.82
N LEU A 80 16.85 -14.15 8.54
CA LEU A 80 16.09 -15.15 7.75
C LEU A 80 15.56 -14.68 6.37
N ILE A 81 15.98 -13.53 5.82
CA ILE A 81 15.71 -13.21 4.39
C ILE A 81 17.04 -13.03 3.66
N TRP A 82 17.59 -14.14 3.19
CA TRP A 82 18.75 -14.16 2.30
C TRP A 82 18.30 -13.77 0.88
N ILE A 83 18.17 -12.47 0.60
CA ILE A 83 18.25 -12.00 -0.78
C ILE A 83 19.73 -11.86 -1.07
N ASN A 84 20.22 -12.60 -2.07
CA ASN A 84 21.57 -12.40 -2.58
C ASN A 84 21.74 -10.92 -2.93
N THR A 85 22.66 -10.20 -2.28
CA THR A 85 22.85 -8.75 -2.42
C THR A 85 22.98 -8.36 -3.89
N THR A 86 23.65 -9.20 -4.70
CA THR A 86 23.78 -9.04 -6.15
C THR A 86 22.44 -9.05 -6.88
N VAL A 87 21.50 -9.92 -6.48
CA VAL A 87 20.17 -9.96 -7.09
C VAL A 87 19.39 -8.70 -6.76
N MET A 88 19.45 -8.23 -5.51
CA MET A 88 18.77 -7.00 -5.12
C MET A 88 19.34 -5.77 -5.84
N ASP A 89 20.66 -5.71 -6.01
CA ASP A 89 21.32 -4.63 -6.74
C ASP A 89 20.95 -4.63 -8.23
N ILE A 90 20.73 -5.80 -8.84
CA ILE A 90 20.19 -5.89 -10.21
C ILE A 90 18.77 -5.29 -10.27
N PHE A 91 17.90 -5.65 -9.31
CA PHE A 91 16.55 -5.09 -9.24
C PHE A 91 16.55 -3.58 -9.02
N HIS A 92 17.47 -3.08 -8.19
CA HIS A 92 17.64 -1.64 -7.98
C HIS A 92 18.18 -0.94 -9.22
N SER A 93 19.18 -1.50 -9.90
CA SER A 93 19.72 -0.93 -11.16
C SER A 93 18.63 -0.82 -12.21
N TRP A 94 17.85 -1.88 -12.42
CA TRP A 94 16.71 -1.83 -13.34
C TRP A 94 15.68 -0.77 -12.92
N GLY A 95 15.40 -0.65 -11.62
CA GLY A 95 14.51 0.39 -11.12
C GLY A 95 15.04 1.82 -11.34
N VAL A 96 16.35 2.03 -11.20
CA VAL A 96 17.02 3.31 -11.54
C VAL A 96 16.92 3.59 -13.04
N GLU A 97 17.18 2.60 -13.90
CA GLU A 97 17.05 2.75 -15.34
C GLU A 97 15.63 3.13 -15.76
N VAL A 98 14.61 2.51 -15.15
CA VAL A 98 13.20 2.88 -15.37
C VAL A 98 12.94 4.31 -14.94
N ALA A 99 13.45 4.74 -13.77
CA ALA A 99 13.29 6.11 -13.30
C ALA A 99 13.96 7.12 -14.24
N VAL A 100 15.20 6.86 -14.69
CA VAL A 100 15.90 7.68 -15.67
C VAL A 100 15.14 7.73 -17.00
N HIS A 101 14.63 6.60 -17.48
CA HIS A 101 13.81 6.55 -18.68
C HIS A 101 12.56 7.43 -18.55
N LEU A 102 11.85 7.34 -17.43
CA LEU A 102 10.68 8.18 -17.16
C LEU A 102 11.05 9.67 -17.12
N GLN A 103 12.14 10.03 -16.41
CA GLN A 103 12.59 11.42 -16.28
C GLN A 103 13.08 12.05 -17.58
N THR A 104 13.62 11.23 -18.50
CA THR A 104 14.14 11.68 -19.80
C THR A 104 13.05 11.76 -20.86
N GLN A 105 12.23 10.71 -21.01
CA GLN A 105 11.20 10.65 -22.05
C GLN A 105 9.93 11.43 -21.72
N TYR A 106 9.59 11.54 -20.43
CA TYR A 106 8.35 12.16 -19.96
C TYR A 106 8.62 13.42 -19.11
N GLY A 107 9.76 14.09 -19.36
CA GLY A 107 10.17 15.29 -18.63
C GLY A 107 9.12 16.41 -18.65
N HIS A 108 8.38 16.58 -19.75
CA HIS A 108 7.33 17.59 -19.87
C HIS A 108 6.06 17.29 -19.05
N TYR A 109 5.90 16.05 -18.55
CA TYR A 109 4.80 15.65 -17.69
C TYR A 109 5.13 15.72 -16.19
N GLU A 110 6.26 16.34 -15.80
CA GLU A 110 6.68 16.48 -14.41
C GLU A 110 5.55 17.00 -13.50
N GLY A 111 4.86 18.08 -13.92
CA GLY A 111 3.74 18.65 -13.15
C GLY A 111 2.57 17.67 -12.97
N TRP A 112 2.30 16.82 -13.97
CA TRP A 112 1.27 15.78 -13.88
C TRP A 112 1.68 14.66 -12.94
N PHE A 113 2.95 14.23 -12.96
CA PHE A 113 3.45 13.27 -11.98
C PHE A 113 3.44 13.85 -10.56
N SER A 114 3.82 15.12 -10.38
CA SER A 114 3.74 15.80 -9.09
C SER A 114 2.31 15.86 -8.56
N LEU A 115 1.36 16.22 -9.42
CA LEU A 115 -0.06 16.23 -9.07
C LEU A 115 -0.55 14.82 -8.71
N ALA A 116 -0.23 13.81 -9.52
CA ALA A 116 -0.63 12.43 -9.25
C ALA A 116 -0.09 11.94 -7.90
N SER A 117 1.15 12.29 -7.53
CA SER A 117 1.68 11.96 -6.21
C SER A 117 0.92 12.71 -5.11
N THR A 118 0.66 14.00 -5.28
CA THR A 118 -0.02 14.81 -4.26
C THR A 118 -1.44 14.29 -4.00
N VAL A 119 -2.17 13.95 -5.07
CA VAL A 119 -3.54 13.41 -4.99
C VAL A 119 -3.57 12.00 -4.38
N ALA A 120 -2.50 11.22 -4.53
CA ALA A 120 -2.38 9.88 -3.96
C ALA A 120 -2.07 9.89 -2.45
N ASP A 121 -1.70 11.03 -1.87
CA ASP A 121 -1.46 11.14 -0.43
C ASP A 121 -2.77 10.92 0.36
N LEU A 122 -2.67 10.29 1.53
CA LEU A 122 -3.81 10.08 2.42
C LEU A 122 -4.40 11.39 2.96
N HIS A 123 -3.67 12.49 2.89
CA HIS A 123 -4.19 13.83 3.08
C HIS A 123 -5.44 14.08 2.21
N THR A 124 -5.37 13.80 0.90
CA THR A 124 -6.53 13.94 0.00
C THR A 124 -7.69 13.03 0.45
N THR A 125 -7.37 11.86 0.99
CA THR A 125 -8.38 10.93 1.51
C THR A 125 -9.12 11.51 2.72
N PHE A 126 -8.40 12.06 3.69
CA PHE A 126 -8.99 12.62 4.90
C PHE A 126 -9.68 13.97 4.67
N PHE A 127 -9.09 14.83 3.83
CA PHE A 127 -9.54 16.21 3.65
C PHE A 127 -10.58 16.35 2.54
N CYS A 128 -10.60 15.45 1.54
CA CYS A 128 -11.52 15.53 0.41
C CYS A 128 -12.48 14.34 0.33
N PHE A 129 -11.98 13.10 0.24
CA PHE A 129 -12.85 11.95 -0.03
C PHE A 129 -13.72 11.55 1.16
N PHE A 130 -13.16 11.60 2.38
CA PHE A 130 -13.91 11.24 3.58
C PHE A 130 -15.16 12.10 3.79
N PRO A 131 -15.10 13.45 3.81
CA PRO A 131 -16.30 14.27 3.99
C PRO A 131 -17.37 13.98 2.94
N VAL A 132 -16.97 13.88 1.66
CA VAL A 132 -17.88 13.58 0.55
C VAL A 132 -18.57 12.23 0.78
N TRP A 133 -17.81 11.17 0.99
CA TRP A 133 -18.39 9.83 1.18
C TRP A 133 -19.17 9.71 2.47
N PHE A 134 -18.76 10.37 3.55
CA PHE A 134 -19.44 10.30 4.83
C PHE A 134 -20.87 10.87 4.76
N TYR A 135 -21.05 12.02 4.09
CA TYR A 135 -22.38 12.62 3.91
C TYR A 135 -23.21 11.97 2.79
N LEU A 136 -22.57 11.36 1.78
CA LEU A 136 -23.27 10.58 0.75
C LEU A 136 -23.74 9.21 1.27
N ARG A 137 -22.82 8.45 1.87
CA ARG A 137 -23.02 7.13 2.48
C ARG A 137 -22.06 6.93 3.66
N ARG A 138 -22.57 7.18 4.87
CA ARG A 138 -21.84 7.04 6.14
C ARG A 138 -20.95 5.81 6.21
N ASP A 139 -21.48 4.62 5.90
CA ASP A 139 -20.73 3.36 6.02
C ASP A 139 -19.49 3.36 5.13
N VAL A 140 -19.56 3.96 3.94
CA VAL A 140 -18.41 4.10 3.04
C VAL A 140 -17.37 5.03 3.64
N GLY A 141 -17.80 6.19 4.16
CA GLY A 141 -16.91 7.12 4.85
C GLY A 141 -16.20 6.50 6.06
N VAL A 142 -16.92 5.73 6.88
CA VAL A 142 -16.34 4.99 8.01
C VAL A 142 -15.32 3.96 7.53
N LYS A 143 -15.69 3.12 6.55
CA LYS A 143 -14.78 2.11 5.99
C LYS A 143 -13.52 2.74 5.39
N LEU A 144 -13.65 3.87 4.73
CA LEU A 144 -12.55 4.61 4.10
C LEU A 144 -11.52 5.07 5.13
N ILE A 145 -11.95 5.62 6.28
CA ILE A 145 -11.04 5.95 7.39
C ILE A 145 -10.35 4.71 7.96
N TRP A 146 -11.10 3.64 8.22
CA TRP A 146 -10.52 2.40 8.76
C TRP A 146 -9.45 1.81 7.82
N VAL A 147 -9.73 1.77 6.51
CA VAL A 147 -8.78 1.26 5.51
C VAL A 147 -7.56 2.17 5.40
N ALA A 148 -7.74 3.49 5.38
CA ALA A 148 -6.63 4.44 5.32
C ALA A 148 -5.73 4.35 6.55
N VAL A 149 -6.30 4.40 7.77
CA VAL A 149 -5.55 4.39 9.03
C VAL A 149 -4.82 3.07 9.25
N ILE A 150 -5.51 1.94 9.06
CA ILE A 150 -4.89 0.62 9.27
C ILE A 150 -3.91 0.30 8.14
N GLY A 151 -4.20 0.73 6.91
CA GLY A 151 -3.30 0.61 5.78
C GLY A 151 -1.99 1.35 6.02
N ASP A 152 -2.05 2.61 6.43
CA ASP A 152 -0.85 3.41 6.70
C ASP A 152 -0.09 2.93 7.93
N TRP A 153 -0.79 2.49 8.99
CA TRP A 153 -0.15 1.86 10.14
C TRP A 153 0.59 0.56 9.74
N LEU A 154 -0.01 -0.26 8.87
CA LEU A 154 0.67 -1.45 8.34
C LEU A 154 1.84 -1.06 7.44
N ASN A 155 1.71 0.00 6.63
CA ASN A 155 2.81 0.54 5.83
C ASN A 155 4.00 0.94 6.71
N LEU A 156 3.73 1.64 7.81
CA LEU A 156 4.71 2.05 8.81
C LEU A 156 5.46 0.85 9.38
N VAL A 157 4.73 -0.15 9.89
CA VAL A 157 5.33 -1.37 10.45
C VAL A 157 6.15 -2.12 9.41
N MET A 158 5.64 -2.29 8.19
CA MET A 158 6.38 -2.94 7.11
C MET A 158 7.63 -2.17 6.70
N LYS A 159 7.60 -0.83 6.67
CA LYS A 159 8.78 -0.02 6.39
C LYS A 159 9.90 -0.26 7.38
N TRP A 160 9.57 -0.37 8.67
CA TRP A 160 10.52 -0.72 9.70
C TRP A 160 10.97 -2.17 9.66
N VAL A 161 10.21 -3.09 9.06
CA VAL A 161 10.63 -4.50 8.94
C VAL A 161 11.47 -4.73 7.68
N LEU A 162 11.11 -4.10 6.57
CA LEU A 162 11.67 -4.36 5.25
C LEU A 162 12.94 -3.54 4.95
N PHE A 163 13.21 -2.46 5.70
CA PHE A 163 14.42 -1.64 5.55
C PHE A 163 14.74 -1.25 4.09
N GLY A 164 13.70 -0.93 3.31
CA GLY A 164 13.86 -0.69 1.87
C GLY A 164 14.63 0.59 1.57
N GLU A 165 15.62 0.50 0.70
CA GLU A 165 16.34 1.64 0.11
C GLU A 165 15.45 2.49 -0.80
N ARG A 166 15.89 3.72 -1.09
CA ARG A 166 15.27 4.57 -2.12
C ARG A 166 16.17 4.69 -3.35
N PRO A 167 15.61 4.83 -4.57
CA PRO A 167 16.39 4.93 -5.80
C PRO A 167 17.48 6.00 -5.75
N TYR A 168 17.14 7.20 -5.28
CA TYR A 168 18.08 8.31 -5.24
C TYR A 168 19.22 8.09 -4.24
N TRP A 169 18.96 7.52 -3.06
CA TRP A 169 20.02 7.23 -2.10
C TRP A 169 20.91 6.08 -2.57
N TRP A 170 20.27 5.02 -3.06
CA TRP A 170 20.96 3.80 -3.50
C TRP A 170 21.91 4.07 -4.67
N VAL A 171 21.50 4.87 -5.68
CA VAL A 171 22.35 5.16 -6.84
C VAL A 171 23.66 5.88 -6.46
N HIS A 172 23.64 6.65 -5.37
CA HIS A 172 24.79 7.41 -4.90
C HIS A 172 25.70 6.63 -3.93
N ASP A 173 25.15 5.70 -3.15
CA ASP A 173 25.93 4.91 -2.20
C ASP A 173 26.39 3.54 -2.76
N THR A 174 25.76 3.06 -3.84
CA THR A 174 26.03 1.72 -4.37
C THR A 174 27.43 1.60 -4.99
N ARG A 175 28.05 0.43 -4.81
CA ARG A 175 29.28 0.04 -5.50
C ARG A 175 29.01 -0.75 -6.79
N PHE A 176 27.74 -0.98 -7.11
CA PHE A 176 27.30 -1.84 -8.22
C PHE A 176 27.87 -1.40 -9.57
N TYR A 177 27.94 -0.09 -9.84
CA TYR A 177 28.49 0.43 -11.10
C TYR A 177 30.03 0.43 -11.16
N GLY A 178 30.73 0.06 -10.08
CA GLY A 178 32.19 -0.03 -10.05
C GLY A 178 32.87 1.30 -10.41
N LYS A 179 33.52 1.35 -11.58
CA LYS A 179 34.17 2.57 -12.11
C LYS A 179 33.30 3.32 -13.13
N ASP A 180 32.23 2.69 -13.60
CA ASP A 180 31.34 3.30 -14.58
C ASP A 180 30.51 4.40 -13.92
N PRO A 181 30.19 5.48 -14.65
CA PRO A 181 29.37 6.56 -14.10
C PRO A 181 27.98 6.02 -13.75
N ALA A 182 27.56 6.24 -12.50
CA ALA A 182 26.21 5.90 -12.08
C ALA A 182 25.17 6.73 -12.85
N PRO A 183 23.98 6.17 -13.15
CA PRO A 183 22.94 6.90 -13.88
C PRO A 183 22.50 8.17 -13.14
N ALA A 184 22.36 9.27 -13.88
CA ALA A 184 21.96 10.56 -13.31
C ALA A 184 20.44 10.62 -13.09
N LEU A 185 20.01 10.57 -11.82
CA LEU A 185 18.64 10.82 -11.42
C LEU A 185 18.43 12.29 -11.07
N LYS A 186 17.30 12.85 -11.51
CA LYS A 186 16.79 14.13 -11.02
C LYS A 186 16.21 13.97 -9.62
N GLN A 187 16.39 15.00 -8.80
CA GLN A 187 15.79 15.10 -7.46
C GLN A 187 14.65 16.11 -7.46
N PHE A 188 13.60 15.80 -6.71
CA PHE A 188 12.42 16.62 -6.50
C PHE A 188 12.18 16.79 -4.99
N PRO A 189 11.33 17.74 -4.55
CA PRO A 189 11.03 17.91 -3.13
C PRO A 189 10.61 16.59 -2.44
N ILE A 190 9.78 15.79 -3.11
CA ILE A 190 9.27 14.52 -2.58
C ILE A 190 10.27 13.35 -2.63
N THR A 191 11.42 13.53 -3.29
CA THR A 191 12.51 12.53 -3.25
C THR A 191 13.13 12.45 -1.85
N CYS A 192 13.02 13.52 -1.06
CA CYS A 192 13.67 13.72 0.23
C CYS A 192 12.87 13.24 1.46
N GLU A 193 11.88 12.38 1.26
CA GLU A 193 11.10 11.79 2.35
C GLU A 193 11.99 10.99 3.33
N THR A 194 11.71 11.12 4.63
CA THR A 194 12.59 10.65 5.70
C THR A 194 12.34 9.21 6.17
N GLY A 195 11.39 8.49 5.58
CA GLY A 195 11.08 7.09 5.91
C GLY A 195 11.63 6.06 4.91
N PRO A 196 11.72 4.76 5.29
CA PRO A 196 12.14 3.69 4.39
C PRO A 196 11.24 3.57 3.14
N GLY A 197 11.80 3.07 2.04
CA GLY A 197 11.15 3.03 0.73
C GLY A 197 10.13 1.90 0.53
N SER A 198 10.20 0.81 1.30
CA SER A 198 9.40 -0.39 1.02
C SER A 198 8.35 -0.69 2.11
N PRO A 199 7.05 -0.84 1.78
CA PRO A 199 6.42 -0.56 0.48
C PRO A 199 6.05 0.93 0.33
N SER A 200 5.71 1.34 -0.89
CA SER A 200 5.25 2.71 -1.17
C SER A 200 3.94 3.03 -0.44
N GLY A 201 3.96 4.02 0.45
CA GLY A 201 2.79 4.45 1.21
C GLY A 201 1.73 5.11 0.32
N HIS A 202 2.14 5.92 -0.66
CA HIS A 202 1.24 6.55 -1.62
C HIS A 202 0.47 5.51 -2.44
N ALA A 203 1.16 4.52 -3.01
CA ALA A 203 0.54 3.47 -3.81
C ALA A 203 -0.34 2.54 -2.96
N MET A 204 0.05 2.28 -1.72
CA MET A 204 -0.75 1.48 -0.79
C MET A 204 -2.02 2.20 -0.35
N GLY A 205 -1.91 3.48 0.00
CA GLY A 205 -3.03 4.33 0.40
C GLY A 205 -4.02 4.54 -0.75
N SER A 206 -3.53 4.93 -1.93
CA SER A 206 -4.37 5.14 -3.12
C SER A 206 -5.12 3.87 -3.49
N ALA A 207 -4.44 2.73 -3.61
CA ALA A 207 -5.07 1.49 -4.02
C ALA A 207 -6.15 1.05 -3.03
N GLY A 208 -5.89 1.14 -1.72
CA GLY A 208 -6.87 0.79 -0.69
C GLY A 208 -8.10 1.71 -0.72
N VAL A 209 -7.89 3.02 -0.80
CA VAL A 209 -8.97 4.03 -0.78
C VAL A 209 -9.82 3.95 -2.04
N TRP A 210 -9.19 3.91 -3.22
CA TRP A 210 -9.92 3.82 -4.48
C TRP A 210 -10.69 2.50 -4.63
N TYR A 211 -10.13 1.38 -4.13
CA TYR A 211 -10.86 0.11 -4.07
C TYR A 211 -12.13 0.22 -3.22
N VAL A 212 -12.06 0.88 -2.05
CA VAL A 212 -13.26 1.13 -1.21
C VAL A 212 -14.29 1.98 -1.95
N MET A 213 -13.88 3.06 -2.62
CA MET A 213 -14.79 3.93 -3.36
C MET A 213 -15.47 3.20 -4.53
N ILE A 214 -14.70 2.44 -5.32
CA ILE A 214 -15.24 1.70 -6.47
C ILE A 214 -16.20 0.61 -6.04
N THR A 215 -15.84 -0.18 -5.03
CA THR A 215 -16.73 -1.23 -4.49
C THR A 215 -17.98 -0.65 -3.85
N ALA A 216 -17.91 0.56 -3.29
CA ALA A 216 -19.10 1.29 -2.84
C ALA A 216 -20.02 1.69 -4.01
N VAL A 217 -19.46 2.17 -5.13
CA VAL A 217 -20.25 2.49 -6.32
C VAL A 217 -20.93 1.23 -6.89
N PHE A 218 -20.23 0.09 -6.93
CA PHE A 218 -20.85 -1.19 -7.30
C PHE A 218 -22.01 -1.57 -6.38
N SER A 219 -21.84 -1.41 -5.07
CA SER A 219 -22.88 -1.68 -4.07
C SER A 219 -24.12 -0.79 -4.31
N VAL A 220 -23.91 0.50 -4.60
CA VAL A 220 -25.01 1.42 -4.94
C VAL A 220 -25.70 1.03 -6.25
N ALA A 221 -24.96 0.69 -7.29
CA ALA A 221 -25.53 0.27 -8.57
C ALA A 221 -26.36 -1.02 -8.44
N ALA A 222 -25.89 -1.96 -7.63
CA ALA A 222 -26.60 -3.20 -7.31
C ALA A 222 -27.89 -2.92 -6.51
N GLU A 223 -27.84 -2.07 -5.48
CA GLU A 223 -29.02 -1.63 -4.71
C GLU A 223 -30.07 -0.96 -5.61
N ARG A 224 -29.62 -0.19 -6.61
CA ARG A 224 -30.48 0.47 -7.61
C ARG A 224 -30.96 -0.47 -8.73
N ARG A 225 -30.59 -1.75 -8.69
CA ARG A 225 -30.96 -2.77 -9.69
C ARG A 225 -30.67 -2.35 -11.12
N PHE A 226 -29.45 -1.84 -11.37
CA PHE A 226 -29.01 -1.52 -12.72
C PHE A 226 -29.14 -2.74 -13.65
N PRO A 227 -29.52 -2.55 -14.93
CA PRO A 227 -29.60 -3.66 -15.87
C PRO A 227 -28.23 -4.33 -16.03
N PRO A 228 -28.16 -5.67 -16.21
CA PRO A 228 -26.88 -6.41 -16.19
C PRO A 228 -25.83 -5.86 -17.16
N ILE A 229 -26.25 -5.43 -18.35
CA ILE A 229 -25.35 -4.86 -19.36
C ILE A 229 -24.70 -3.55 -18.85
N LEU A 230 -25.49 -2.65 -18.28
CA LEU A 230 -24.99 -1.39 -17.73
C LEU A 230 -24.08 -1.63 -16.52
N TYR A 231 -24.44 -2.59 -15.65
CA TYR A 231 -23.61 -2.97 -14.52
C TYR A 231 -22.25 -3.51 -14.98
N ASN A 232 -22.21 -4.33 -16.04
CA ASN A 232 -20.96 -4.84 -16.61
C ASN A 232 -20.10 -3.71 -17.20
N PHE A 233 -20.69 -2.77 -17.94
CA PHE A 233 -19.97 -1.60 -18.45
C PHE A 233 -19.41 -0.73 -17.32
N LEU A 234 -20.20 -0.51 -16.26
CA LEU A 234 -19.75 0.20 -15.05
C LEU A 234 -18.58 -0.54 -14.38
N GLN A 235 -18.66 -1.86 -14.28
CA GLN A 235 -17.61 -2.69 -13.70
C GLN A 235 -16.31 -2.58 -14.48
N VAL A 236 -16.35 -2.78 -15.80
CA VAL A 236 -15.16 -2.63 -16.66
C VAL A 236 -14.62 -1.20 -16.57
N GLY A 237 -15.48 -0.19 -16.67
CA GLY A 237 -15.08 1.21 -16.62
C GLY A 237 -14.40 1.59 -15.31
N LEU A 238 -14.95 1.20 -14.15
CA LEU A 238 -14.36 1.53 -12.85
C LEU A 238 -13.07 0.78 -12.57
N TRP A 239 -12.95 -0.50 -12.98
CA TRP A 239 -11.67 -1.21 -12.86
C TRP A 239 -10.59 -0.63 -13.78
N MET A 240 -10.94 -0.24 -15.01
CA MET A 240 -10.01 0.45 -15.91
C MET A 240 -9.58 1.80 -15.33
N LEU A 241 -10.49 2.53 -14.70
CA LEU A 241 -10.18 3.78 -14.00
C LEU A 241 -9.20 3.53 -12.85
N LEU A 242 -9.44 2.52 -12.00
CA LEU A 242 -8.50 2.16 -10.92
C LEU A 242 -7.12 1.83 -11.48
N CYS A 243 -7.05 0.95 -12.47
CA CYS A 243 -5.78 0.57 -13.09
C CYS A 243 -5.04 1.79 -13.65
N THR A 244 -5.77 2.73 -14.28
CA THR A 244 -5.17 3.95 -14.83
C THR A 244 -4.65 4.87 -13.74
N VAL A 245 -5.44 5.10 -12.68
CA VAL A 245 -5.03 5.91 -11.53
C VAL A 245 -3.81 5.30 -10.85
N GLU A 246 -3.84 4.01 -10.52
CA GLU A 246 -2.73 3.33 -9.85
C GLU A 246 -1.48 3.27 -10.72
N LEU A 247 -1.61 3.10 -12.03
CA LEU A 247 -0.47 3.17 -12.94
C LEU A 247 0.16 4.57 -12.92
N LEU A 248 -0.65 5.64 -12.97
CA LEU A 248 -0.15 7.02 -12.89
C LEU A 248 0.52 7.31 -11.54
N VAL A 249 -0.06 6.84 -10.43
CA VAL A 249 0.54 6.97 -9.10
C VAL A 249 1.87 6.20 -9.04
N CYS A 250 1.90 4.94 -9.45
CA CYS A 250 3.12 4.13 -9.46
C CYS A 250 4.22 4.77 -10.32
N MET A 251 3.89 5.19 -11.55
CA MET A 251 4.83 5.87 -12.44
C MET A 251 5.33 7.17 -11.83
N SER A 252 4.45 7.96 -11.20
CA SER A 252 4.84 9.19 -10.51
C SER A 252 5.88 8.92 -9.41
N ARG A 253 5.65 7.91 -8.56
CA ARG A 253 6.56 7.58 -7.45
C ARG A 253 7.94 7.10 -7.93
N VAL A 254 7.99 6.40 -9.07
CA VAL A 254 9.24 5.99 -9.72
C VAL A 254 9.91 7.17 -10.43
N TYR A 255 9.15 8.01 -11.15
CA TYR A 255 9.64 9.22 -11.80
C TYR A 255 10.30 10.16 -10.79
N MET A 256 9.70 10.33 -9.60
CA MET A 256 10.23 11.17 -8.52
C MET A 256 11.44 10.57 -7.80
N ALA A 257 11.94 9.41 -8.24
CA ALA A 257 13.03 8.66 -7.62
C ALA A 257 12.80 8.36 -6.11
N ALA A 258 11.54 8.36 -5.68
CA ALA A 258 11.16 8.14 -4.29
C ALA A 258 11.00 6.65 -3.97
N HIS A 259 10.60 5.84 -4.96
CA HIS A 259 10.40 4.40 -4.82
C HIS A 259 10.86 3.61 -6.04
N PHE A 260 11.30 2.38 -5.81
CA PHE A 260 11.53 1.41 -6.88
C PHE A 260 10.21 0.79 -7.38
N PRO A 261 10.17 0.25 -8.62
CA PRO A 261 8.95 -0.36 -9.16
C PRO A 261 8.39 -1.51 -8.29
N HIS A 262 9.25 -2.34 -7.71
CA HIS A 262 8.81 -3.43 -6.84
C HIS A 262 8.12 -2.92 -5.54
N GLN A 263 8.54 -1.75 -5.03
CA GLN A 263 7.98 -1.14 -3.82
C GLN A 263 6.59 -0.56 -4.07
N VAL A 264 6.36 0.04 -5.24
CA VAL A 264 5.03 0.55 -5.63
C VAL A 264 4.06 -0.61 -5.91
N ILE A 265 4.52 -1.66 -6.59
CA ILE A 265 3.72 -2.88 -6.84
C ILE A 265 3.32 -3.54 -5.51
N SER A 266 4.26 -3.73 -4.58
CA SER A 266 3.97 -4.26 -3.25
C SER A 266 3.00 -3.36 -2.48
N GLY A 267 3.12 -2.05 -2.61
CA GLY A 267 2.17 -1.06 -2.08
C GLY A 267 0.75 -1.32 -2.58
N VAL A 268 0.54 -1.35 -3.90
CA VAL A 268 -0.77 -1.58 -4.52
C VAL A 268 -1.39 -2.90 -4.03
N ILE A 269 -0.62 -4.00 -4.06
CA ILE A 269 -1.10 -5.31 -3.62
C ILE A 269 -1.55 -5.25 -2.16
N THR A 270 -0.73 -4.68 -1.28
CA THR A 270 -1.05 -4.63 0.15
C THR A 270 -2.25 -3.71 0.42
N GLY A 271 -2.37 -2.59 -0.30
CA GLY A 271 -3.51 -1.68 -0.20
C GLY A 271 -4.83 -2.35 -0.56
N ILE A 272 -4.87 -3.08 -1.68
CA ILE A 272 -6.04 -3.87 -2.10
C ILE A 272 -6.36 -4.95 -1.07
N MET A 273 -5.34 -5.66 -0.55
CA MET A 273 -5.54 -6.68 0.49
C MET A 273 -6.16 -6.10 1.76
N VAL A 274 -5.69 -4.94 2.23
CA VAL A 274 -6.27 -4.26 3.40
C VAL A 274 -7.73 -3.91 3.13
N ALA A 275 -8.03 -3.29 1.99
CA ALA A 275 -9.40 -2.91 1.63
C ALA A 275 -10.35 -4.11 1.51
N GLU A 276 -9.85 -5.24 0.99
CA GLU A 276 -10.57 -6.50 0.87
C GLU A 276 -10.80 -7.16 2.24
N VAL A 277 -9.83 -7.12 3.16
CA VAL A 277 -10.06 -7.57 4.55
C VAL A 277 -11.18 -6.75 5.17
N PHE A 278 -11.16 -5.43 5.04
CA PHE A 278 -12.21 -4.56 5.57
C PHE A 278 -13.55 -4.67 4.85
N SER A 279 -13.64 -5.32 3.68
CA SER A 279 -14.94 -5.67 3.08
C SER A 279 -15.69 -6.71 3.90
N ARG A 280 -14.95 -7.55 4.63
CA ARG A 280 -15.48 -8.66 5.45
C ARG A 280 -15.65 -8.26 6.92
N VAL A 281 -15.02 -7.17 7.35
CA VAL A 281 -15.07 -6.69 8.73
C VAL A 281 -16.29 -5.81 8.96
N GLN A 282 -17.38 -6.40 9.48
CA GLN A 282 -18.64 -5.68 9.71
C GLN A 282 -18.73 -4.99 11.08
N TRP A 283 -17.84 -5.34 12.03
CA TRP A 283 -17.93 -4.80 13.39
C TRP A 283 -17.60 -3.29 13.46
N ILE A 284 -16.88 -2.75 12.47
CA ILE A 284 -16.47 -1.33 12.42
C ILE A 284 -17.66 -0.37 12.40
N TYR A 285 -18.78 -0.79 11.79
CA TYR A 285 -19.99 0.03 11.68
C TYR A 285 -20.79 0.11 13.00
N ARG A 286 -20.54 -0.82 13.92
CA ARG A 286 -21.18 -0.90 15.24
C ARG A 286 -20.17 -0.73 16.38
N ALA A 287 -18.98 -0.23 16.07
CA ALA A 287 -17.92 -0.04 17.05
C ALA A 287 -18.33 1.08 18.03
N SER A 288 -18.27 0.81 19.33
CA SER A 288 -18.51 1.81 20.37
C SER A 288 -17.33 2.78 20.48
N LEU A 289 -17.54 3.95 21.09
CA LEU A 289 -16.46 4.91 21.37
C LEU A 289 -15.29 4.25 22.14
N LYS A 290 -15.58 3.35 23.08
CA LYS A 290 -14.55 2.57 23.79
C LYS A 290 -13.67 1.75 22.82
N LYS A 291 -14.25 1.13 21.79
CA LYS A 291 -13.47 0.39 20.78
C LYS A 291 -12.57 1.31 19.98
N TYR A 292 -13.07 2.47 19.52
CA TYR A 292 -12.24 3.46 18.82
C TYR A 292 -11.07 3.92 19.71
N PHE A 293 -11.33 4.22 20.98
CA PHE A 293 -10.30 4.60 21.93
C PHE A 293 -9.26 3.50 22.14
N TYR A 294 -9.68 2.27 22.46
CA TYR A 294 -8.74 1.17 22.69
C TYR A 294 -7.98 0.78 21.43
N THR A 295 -8.59 0.83 20.24
CA THR A 295 -7.87 0.59 18.98
C THR A 295 -6.83 1.67 18.73
N THR A 296 -7.18 2.95 18.91
CA THR A 296 -6.22 4.06 18.75
C THR A 296 -5.05 3.91 19.72
N LEU A 297 -5.35 3.65 20.99
CA LEU A 297 -4.32 3.42 22.02
C LEU A 297 -3.44 2.21 21.68
N PHE A 298 -4.04 1.11 21.20
CA PHE A 298 -3.30 -0.09 20.78
C PHE A 298 -2.36 0.20 19.61
N LEU A 299 -2.84 0.84 18.54
CA LEU A 299 -2.04 1.14 17.36
C LEU A 299 -0.87 2.06 17.70
N LEU A 300 -1.10 3.11 18.50
CA LEU A 300 -0.07 4.01 18.97
C LEU A 300 0.95 3.30 19.86
N SER A 301 0.47 2.58 20.88
CA SER A 301 1.35 1.88 21.83
C SER A 301 2.17 0.79 21.16
N PHE A 302 1.59 0.06 20.20
CA PHE A 302 2.32 -0.93 19.41
C PHE A 302 3.39 -0.25 18.57
N ALA A 303 3.07 0.82 17.83
CA ALA A 303 4.05 1.47 16.96
C ALA A 303 5.24 2.03 17.76
N VAL A 304 4.96 2.71 18.88
CA VAL A 304 6.00 3.22 19.79
C VAL A 304 6.78 2.08 20.45
N GLY A 305 6.10 1.07 20.98
CA GLY A 305 6.76 -0.08 21.62
C GLY A 305 7.60 -0.89 20.63
N PHE A 306 7.14 -1.04 19.40
CA PHE A 306 7.89 -1.72 18.33
C PHE A 306 9.10 -0.89 17.88
N TYR A 307 8.96 0.44 17.76
CA TYR A 307 10.09 1.34 17.51
C TYR A 307 11.17 1.21 18.59
N GLU A 308 10.80 1.28 19.87
CA GLU A 308 11.75 1.13 20.99
C GLU A 308 12.37 -0.27 21.04
N LEU A 309 11.60 -1.32 20.72
CA LEU A 309 12.12 -2.69 20.63
C LEU A 309 13.19 -2.80 19.53
N LEU A 310 12.91 -2.29 18.33
CA LEU A 310 13.88 -2.31 17.22
C LEU A 310 15.15 -1.56 17.61
N LYS A 311 15.02 -0.39 18.23
CA LYS A 311 16.15 0.39 18.75
C LYS A 311 16.94 -0.38 19.81
N ALA A 312 16.28 -1.06 20.74
CA ALA A 312 16.92 -1.88 21.77
C ALA A 312 17.65 -3.10 21.18
N LEU A 313 17.18 -3.63 20.06
CA LEU A 313 17.83 -4.69 19.28
C LEU A 313 19.01 -4.18 18.42
N GLY A 314 19.37 -2.90 18.54
CA GLY A 314 20.50 -2.31 17.82
C GLY A 314 20.19 -1.98 16.35
N VAL A 315 18.91 -1.95 15.98
CA VAL A 315 18.50 -1.54 14.64
C VAL A 315 18.52 -0.02 14.56
N ASP A 316 19.35 0.52 13.66
CA ASP A 316 19.35 1.94 13.37
C ASP A 316 18.07 2.31 12.62
N LEU A 317 17.22 3.14 13.24
CA LEU A 317 15.98 3.67 12.64
C LEU A 317 16.14 5.10 12.12
N LEU A 318 17.27 5.75 12.41
CA LEU A 318 17.59 7.09 11.96
C LEU A 318 18.40 7.09 10.66
N TRP A 319 18.87 5.92 10.20
CA TRP A 319 19.60 5.76 8.95
C TRP A 319 18.95 6.48 7.76
N THR A 320 17.61 6.45 7.63
CA THR A 320 16.91 7.13 6.53
C THR A 320 16.95 8.65 6.64
N LEU A 321 16.96 9.18 7.87
CA LEU A 321 17.13 10.60 8.11
C LEU A 321 18.55 11.04 7.75
N GLU A 322 19.56 10.25 8.12
CA GLU A 322 20.96 10.50 7.73
C GLU A 322 21.13 10.45 6.21
N LYS A 323 20.53 9.47 5.52
CA LYS A 323 20.53 9.39 4.05
C LYS A 323 19.86 10.59 3.40
N ALA A 324 18.70 11.00 3.91
CA ALA A 324 18.00 12.18 3.42
C ALA A 324 18.86 13.44 3.60
N GLN A 325 19.43 13.66 4.78
CA GLN A 325 20.31 14.81 5.03
C GLN A 325 21.58 14.80 4.17
N LYS A 326 22.15 13.61 3.90
CA LYS A 326 23.36 13.45 3.09
C LYS A 326 23.12 13.72 1.61
N TRP A 327 22.01 13.23 1.06
CA TRP A 327 21.78 13.22 -0.39
C TRP A 327 20.76 14.24 -0.88
N CYS A 328 20.01 14.91 0.00
CA CYS A 328 19.12 16.00 -0.41
C CYS A 328 19.91 17.26 -0.76
N VAL A 329 19.70 17.75 -1.97
CA VAL A 329 20.32 18.96 -2.51
C VAL A 329 19.88 20.19 -1.71
N ARG A 330 18.63 20.19 -1.24
CA ARG A 330 18.04 21.31 -0.49
C ARG A 330 17.57 20.84 0.87
N ALA A 331 18.10 21.45 1.93
CA ALA A 331 17.73 21.11 3.30
C ALA A 331 16.25 21.39 3.57
N GLU A 332 15.65 22.39 2.89
CA GLU A 332 14.22 22.68 3.03
C GLU A 332 13.30 21.57 2.52
N TRP A 333 13.80 20.60 1.74
CA TRP A 333 13.02 19.45 1.25
C TRP A 333 12.93 18.30 2.26
N VAL A 334 13.73 18.34 3.33
CA VAL A 334 13.68 17.36 4.40
C VAL A 334 12.62 17.80 5.40
N HIS A 335 11.37 17.42 5.12
CA HIS A 335 10.23 17.85 5.92
C HIS A 335 9.91 16.89 7.07
N MET A 336 9.53 17.43 8.23
CA MET A 336 9.13 16.63 9.40
C MET A 336 7.78 15.92 9.24
N ASP A 337 6.90 16.43 8.39
CA ASP A 337 5.59 15.82 8.08
C ASP A 337 5.73 14.47 7.36
N SER A 338 6.85 14.27 6.66
CA SER A 338 7.23 13.00 6.05
C SER A 338 7.72 11.96 7.06
N THR A 339 7.86 12.36 8.34
CA THR A 339 8.32 11.44 9.38
C THR A 339 7.26 10.38 9.69
N PRO A 340 7.69 9.14 10.00
CA PRO A 340 6.76 8.07 10.30
C PRO A 340 5.83 8.37 11.48
N PHE A 341 6.29 9.14 12.47
CA PHE A 341 5.49 9.55 13.64
C PHE A 341 4.46 10.63 13.33
N ALA A 342 4.74 11.55 12.39
CA ALA A 342 3.76 12.56 11.98
C ALA A 342 2.53 11.91 11.35
N SER A 343 2.74 10.96 10.42
CA SER A 343 1.64 10.20 9.83
C SER A 343 0.88 9.37 10.87
N LEU A 344 1.59 8.73 11.81
CA LEU A 344 0.99 7.97 12.90
C LEU A 344 0.03 8.84 13.73
N LEU A 345 0.47 10.01 14.21
CA LEU A 345 -0.39 10.87 15.03
C LEU A 345 -1.60 11.39 14.26
N ARG A 346 -1.42 11.83 13.01
CA ARG A 346 -2.53 12.25 12.14
C ARG A 346 -3.58 11.14 11.98
N ASN A 347 -3.14 9.91 11.78
CA ASN A 347 -4.04 8.76 11.66
C ASN A 347 -4.75 8.43 12.98
N MET A 348 -4.04 8.53 14.11
CA MET A 348 -4.62 8.28 15.43
C MET A 348 -5.67 9.34 15.78
N GLY A 349 -5.36 10.62 15.51
CA GLY A 349 -6.29 11.74 15.64
C GLY A 349 -7.52 11.57 14.77
N THR A 350 -7.34 11.19 13.51
CA THR A 350 -8.44 10.92 12.57
C THR A 350 -9.33 9.76 13.04
N LEU A 351 -8.76 8.63 13.48
CA LEU A 351 -9.53 7.47 13.93
C LEU A 351 -10.28 7.77 15.23
N PHE A 352 -9.63 8.44 16.19
CA PHE A 352 -10.23 8.84 17.44
C PHE A 352 -11.33 9.89 17.23
N GLY A 353 -11.06 10.91 16.40
CA GLY A 353 -11.99 11.95 16.00
C GLY A 353 -13.23 11.39 15.29
N LEU A 354 -13.07 10.39 14.42
CA LEU A 354 -14.20 9.64 13.85
C LEU A 354 -15.02 8.98 14.97
N GLY A 355 -14.36 8.33 15.93
CA GLY A 355 -15.01 7.72 17.08
C GLY A 355 -15.86 8.72 17.88
N LEU A 356 -15.29 9.89 18.20
CA LEU A 356 -15.98 10.99 18.89
C LEU A 356 -17.16 11.52 18.06
N GLY A 357 -16.94 11.79 16.77
CA GLY A 357 -17.96 12.33 15.86
C GLY A 357 -19.17 11.41 15.73
N LEU A 358 -18.95 10.09 15.59
CA LEU A 358 -20.03 9.10 15.48
C LEU A 358 -20.86 8.91 16.75
N HIS A 359 -20.32 9.26 17.92
CA HIS A 359 -20.94 9.07 19.23
C HIS A 359 -21.32 10.37 19.93
N SER A 360 -21.15 11.51 19.26
CA SER A 360 -21.56 12.81 19.80
C SER A 360 -23.09 12.90 19.88
N PRO A 361 -23.66 13.40 20.99
CA PRO A 361 -25.11 13.55 21.16
C PRO A 361 -25.75 14.45 20.10
N LEU A 362 -24.99 15.40 19.54
CA LEU A 362 -25.42 16.28 18.45
C LEU A 362 -25.69 15.53 17.13
N TYR A 363 -25.10 14.35 16.96
CA TYR A 363 -25.21 13.55 15.73
C TYR A 363 -26.43 12.60 15.76
N THR A 364 -26.83 12.13 16.94
CA THR A 364 -27.91 11.14 17.09
C THR A 364 -29.30 11.65 16.69
N GLU A 365 -29.50 12.97 16.59
CA GLU A 365 -30.79 13.58 16.28
C GLU A 365 -31.05 13.85 14.78
N SER A 366 -30.01 13.82 13.93
CA SER A 366 -30.12 14.15 12.50
C SER A 366 -30.47 12.91 11.65
N LYS A 367 -31.72 12.42 11.69
CA LYS A 367 -32.12 11.21 10.94
C LYS A 367 -32.79 11.42 9.58
N LYS A 368 -33.03 12.65 9.11
CA LYS A 368 -33.47 12.93 7.73
C LYS A 368 -32.93 14.26 7.22
N SER A 369 -31.69 14.26 6.73
CA SER A 369 -31.09 15.40 6.06
C SER A 369 -31.58 15.50 4.60
N SER A 370 -32.07 16.67 4.18
CA SER A 370 -32.34 16.95 2.76
C SER A 370 -31.03 16.98 1.93
N ILE A 371 -31.14 16.82 0.61
CA ILE A 371 -29.98 16.96 -0.31
C ILE A 371 -29.24 18.29 -0.12
N PRO A 372 -29.90 19.46 -0.10
CA PRO A 372 -29.19 20.74 0.09
C PRO A 372 -28.46 20.80 1.44
N PHE A 373 -29.02 20.20 2.50
CA PHE A 373 -28.32 20.11 3.79
C PHE A 373 -27.04 19.28 3.69
N ARG A 374 -27.07 18.12 3.02
CA ARG A 374 -25.87 17.28 2.82
C ARG A 374 -24.79 17.99 2.03
N VAL A 375 -25.18 18.67 0.94
CA VAL A 375 -24.24 19.47 0.13
C VAL A 375 -23.64 20.60 0.99
N GLY A 376 -24.46 21.31 1.76
CA GLY A 376 -23.99 22.33 2.71
C GLY A 376 -22.98 21.77 3.71
N CYS A 377 -23.25 20.61 4.31
CA CYS A 377 -22.32 19.95 5.23
C CYS A 377 -21.01 19.54 4.55
N ILE A 378 -21.07 18.99 3.33
CA ILE A 378 -19.85 18.67 2.56
C ILE A 378 -19.04 19.95 2.34
N THR A 379 -19.64 21.02 1.84
CA THR A 379 -18.96 22.29 1.59
C THR A 379 -18.33 22.87 2.85
N VAL A 380 -19.09 22.93 3.96
CA VAL A 380 -18.57 23.43 5.24
C VAL A 380 -17.44 22.55 5.76
N SER A 381 -17.57 21.22 5.72
CA SER A 381 -16.51 20.31 6.16
C SER A 381 -15.24 20.46 5.31
N LEU A 382 -15.36 20.57 3.99
CA LEU A 382 -14.21 20.80 3.10
C LEU A 382 -13.53 22.14 3.40
N LEU A 383 -14.30 23.22 3.57
CA LEU A 383 -13.75 24.55 3.90
C LEU A 383 -13.04 24.55 5.27
N LEU A 384 -13.66 23.95 6.29
CA LEU A 384 -13.06 23.86 7.62
C LEU A 384 -11.77 23.04 7.61
N LEU A 385 -11.75 21.92 6.89
CA LEU A 385 -10.56 21.09 6.74
C LEU A 385 -9.45 21.84 5.98
N GLN A 386 -9.78 22.61 4.93
CA GLN A 386 -8.81 23.45 4.22
C GLN A 386 -8.23 24.56 5.12
N VAL A 387 -9.05 25.17 5.99
CA VAL A 387 -8.57 26.15 6.98
C VAL A 387 -7.66 25.48 8.01
N LEU A 388 -8.05 24.31 8.52
CA LEU A 388 -7.24 23.53 9.45
C LEU A 388 -5.88 23.18 8.82
N ASP A 389 -5.89 22.77 7.56
CA ASP A 389 -4.69 22.41 6.81
C ASP A 389 -3.68 23.56 6.77
N GLY A 390 -4.15 24.76 6.42
CA GLY A 390 -3.33 25.97 6.39
C GLY A 390 -2.74 26.35 7.75
N LEU A 391 -3.43 26.01 8.86
CA LEU A 391 -2.94 26.28 10.22
C LEU A 391 -1.86 25.30 10.65
N THR A 392 -2.04 24.00 10.38
CA THR A 392 -1.11 22.94 10.80
C THR A 392 0.30 23.16 10.25
N PHE A 393 0.40 23.58 8.99
CA PHE A 393 1.69 23.80 8.31
C PHE A 393 2.40 25.12 8.66
N SER A 394 1.81 25.99 9.48
CA SER A 394 2.43 27.26 9.90
C SER A 394 3.28 27.13 11.18
N SER A 395 3.21 26.00 11.89
CA SER A 395 3.85 25.84 13.20
C SER A 395 5.38 25.70 13.10
N ARG A 396 6.11 26.66 13.70
CA ARG A 396 7.58 26.63 13.83
C ARG A 396 8.07 25.73 14.96
N ASP A 397 7.18 25.33 15.87
CA ASP A 397 7.47 24.50 17.04
C ASP A 397 7.02 23.05 16.79
N GLN A 398 7.94 22.10 17.02
CA GLN A 398 7.72 20.68 16.79
C GLN A 398 6.61 20.11 17.67
N ALA A 399 6.52 20.55 18.94
CA ALA A 399 5.47 20.06 19.83
C ALA A 399 4.09 20.51 19.37
N MET A 400 3.98 21.79 18.99
CA MET A 400 2.76 22.35 18.39
C MET A 400 2.39 21.67 17.08
N PHE A 401 3.36 21.34 16.22
CA PHE A 401 3.11 20.61 14.98
C PHE A 401 2.42 19.26 15.24
N TYR A 402 2.95 18.46 16.18
CA TYR A 402 2.37 17.16 16.50
C TYR A 402 1.00 17.26 17.18
N VAL A 403 0.79 18.27 18.01
CA VAL A 403 -0.51 18.53 18.66
C VAL A 403 -1.56 18.99 17.64
N LEU A 404 -1.21 19.89 16.71
CA LEU A 404 -2.13 20.35 15.67
C LEU A 404 -2.41 19.29 14.60
N SER A 405 -1.47 18.35 14.42
CA SER A 405 -1.64 17.22 13.49
C SER A 405 -2.61 16.14 14.02
N PHE A 406 -2.74 16.01 15.35
CA PHE A 406 -3.65 15.07 16.00
C PHE A 406 -5.05 15.68 16.14
#